data_AF-A0A1W4XAP9-F1
#
_entry.id   AF-A0A1W4XAP9-F1
#
_cell.length_a   1.000
_cell.length_b   1.000
_cell.length_c   1.000
_cell.angle_alpha   90.00
_cell.angle_beta   90.00
_cell.angle_gamma   90.00
#
_symmetry.space_group_name_H-M   'P 1'
#
loop_
_entity.id
_entity.type
_entity.pdbx_description
1 polymer ?
#
loop_
_entity_poly.entity_id
_entity_poly.type
_entity_poly.pdbx_seq_one_letter_code
_entity_poly.pdbx_strand_id
1 'polypeptide(L)'
;MCNDKTAFVSLVEAAGELNLADGSLTQVAARGDVKVAVQVGNMNKVIKLENTLFVPQLKTNLLSISKLVNNGHEVVFSKSQAVVKDKNGDVKLTARSDGDLFSLSTPHAHAFTTTERPDIDT
;
A
#
# COMPACT_ATOMS: atom_id res chain seq x y z
N MET A 1 -7.19 0.70 2.37
CA MET A 1 -7.35 -0.06 3.62
C MET A 1 -5.99 -0.57 4.00
N CYS A 2 -5.66 -0.58 5.29
CA CYS A 2 -4.36 -1.01 5.76
C CYS A 2 -4.50 -1.92 7.00
N ASN A 3 -3.71 -2.98 7.08
CA ASN A 3 -3.67 -3.91 8.21
C ASN A 3 -2.53 -3.63 9.19
N ASP A 4 -1.58 -2.76 8.83
CA ASP A 4 -0.44 -2.40 9.66
C ASP A 4 -0.72 -1.11 10.41
N LYS A 5 -0.91 -1.23 11.73
CA LYS A 5 -1.17 -0.07 12.61
C LYS A 5 0.00 0.92 12.63
N THR A 6 1.23 0.44 12.44
CA THR A 6 2.44 1.26 12.54
C THR A 6 2.62 2.19 11.33
N ALA A 7 1.98 1.88 10.21
CA ALA A 7 1.99 2.71 9.00
C ALA A 7 1.14 3.99 9.13
N PHE A 8 0.29 4.08 10.16
CA PHE A 8 -0.57 5.23 10.41
C PHE A 8 0.16 6.34 11.16
N VAL A 9 0.03 7.57 10.66
CA VAL A 9 0.56 8.78 11.30
C VAL A 9 -0.46 9.39 12.27
N SER A 10 -1.74 9.14 11.99
CA SER A 10 -2.87 9.50 12.85
C SER A 10 -3.87 8.36 12.83
N LEU A 11 -4.54 8.12 13.95
CA LEU A 11 -5.59 7.12 14.08
C LEU A 11 -6.67 7.68 14.99
N VAL A 12 -7.91 7.58 14.55
CA VAL A 12 -9.10 7.85 15.35
C VAL A 12 -9.93 6.57 15.34
N GLU A 13 -10.42 6.16 16.50
CA GLU A 13 -11.33 5.02 16.59
C GLU A 13 -12.54 5.25 15.69
N ALA A 14 -12.89 4.22 14.93
CA ALA A 14 -13.99 4.27 14.00
C ALA A 14 -14.60 2.87 13.97
N ALA A 15 -15.84 2.76 14.44
CA ALA A 15 -16.59 1.52 14.37
C ALA A 15 -17.31 1.44 13.02
N GLY A 16 -17.17 0.31 12.35
CA GLY A 16 -17.87 0.01 11.11
C GLY A 16 -17.60 -1.41 10.65
N GLU A 17 -18.40 -1.89 9.73
CA GLU A 17 -18.23 -3.21 9.11
C GLU A 17 -17.96 -3.08 7.63
N LEU A 18 -17.17 -4.01 7.10
CA LEU A 18 -16.80 -4.09 5.70
C LEU A 18 -17.14 -5.48 5.17
N ASN A 19 -17.87 -5.53 4.06
CA ASN A 19 -18.00 -6.75 3.27
C ASN A 19 -16.74 -6.96 2.45
N LEU A 20 -16.10 -8.11 2.64
CA LEU A 20 -14.99 -8.58 1.83
C LEU A 20 -15.52 -9.24 0.55
N ALA A 21 -14.61 -9.41 -0.43
CA ALA A 21 -14.96 -9.96 -1.74
C ALA A 21 -15.47 -11.42 -1.66
N ASP A 22 -15.11 -12.16 -0.61
CA ASP A 22 -15.60 -13.51 -0.33
C ASP A 22 -16.96 -13.54 0.38
N GLY A 23 -17.59 -12.37 0.59
CA GLY A 23 -18.87 -12.22 1.28
C GLY A 23 -18.78 -12.23 2.80
N SER A 24 -17.58 -12.39 3.38
CA SER A 24 -17.40 -12.28 4.82
C SER A 24 -17.42 -10.83 5.30
N LEU A 25 -17.83 -10.61 6.55
CA LEU A 25 -17.79 -9.32 7.22
C LEU A 25 -16.53 -9.21 8.08
N THR A 26 -15.85 -8.07 8.01
CA THR A 26 -14.76 -7.72 8.93
C THR A 26 -15.02 -6.37 9.58
N GLN A 27 -14.54 -6.20 10.81
CA GLN A 27 -14.62 -4.92 11.50
C GLN A 27 -13.53 -3.95 11.06
N VAL A 28 -13.93 -2.70 10.90
CA VAL A 28 -13.03 -1.55 10.86
C VAL A 28 -12.72 -1.19 12.31
N ALA A 29 -11.43 -1.18 12.66
CA ALA A 29 -11.01 -0.86 14.02
C ALA A 29 -10.77 0.65 14.20
N ALA A 30 -10.31 1.33 13.15
CA ALA A 30 -10.00 2.75 13.19
C ALA A 30 -9.91 3.34 11.78
N ARG A 31 -9.80 4.66 11.70
CA ARG A 31 -9.53 5.41 10.47
C ARG A 31 -8.41 6.41 10.70
N GLY A 32 -7.59 6.63 9.68
CA GLY A 32 -6.54 7.64 9.77
C GLY A 32 -5.69 7.74 8.51
N ASP A 33 -4.62 8.50 8.61
CA ASP A 33 -3.73 8.78 7.48
C ASP A 33 -2.50 7.86 7.52
N VAL A 34 -2.20 7.24 6.39
CA VAL A 34 -1.08 6.29 6.25
C VAL A 34 0.01 6.89 5.37
N LYS A 35 1.27 6.69 5.74
CA LYS A 35 2.42 6.95 4.85
C LYS A 35 2.92 5.63 4.30
N VAL A 36 2.96 5.50 2.97
CA VAL A 36 3.45 4.31 2.29
C VAL A 36 4.67 4.68 1.45
N ALA A 37 5.77 3.96 1.65
CA ALA A 37 6.92 4.03 0.76
C ALA A 37 6.63 3.21 -0.50
N VAL A 38 6.76 3.83 -1.66
CA VAL A 38 6.47 3.26 -2.97
C VAL A 38 7.61 3.56 -3.92
N GLN A 39 7.86 2.65 -4.84
CA GLN A 39 8.80 2.84 -5.92
C GLN A 39 8.06 3.28 -7.19
N VAL A 40 8.48 4.40 -7.76
CA VAL A 40 7.94 4.96 -9.01
C VAL A 40 9.09 5.11 -9.99
N GLY A 41 9.18 4.18 -10.95
CA GLY A 41 10.37 4.02 -11.78
C GLY A 41 11.59 3.68 -10.91
N ASN A 42 12.65 4.49 -11.01
CA ASN A 42 13.88 4.32 -10.23
C ASN A 42 13.92 5.16 -8.94
N MET A 43 12.81 5.82 -8.59
CA MET A 43 12.75 6.69 -7.41
C MET A 43 11.89 6.08 -6.31
N ASN A 44 12.39 6.14 -5.08
CA ASN A 44 11.60 5.88 -3.89
C ASN A 44 10.85 7.16 -3.50
N LYS A 45 9.54 7.04 -3.30
CA LYS A 45 8.67 8.13 -2.86
C LYS A 45 7.90 7.68 -1.63
N VAL A 46 7.57 8.63 -0.76
CA VAL A 46 6.59 8.41 0.31
C VAL A 46 5.30 9.11 -0.10
N ILE A 47 4.23 8.34 -0.19
CA ILE A 47 2.89 8.87 -0.46
C ILE A 47 2.05 8.86 0.81
N LYS A 48 1.18 9.85 0.94
CA LYS A 48 0.18 9.93 2.01
C LYS A 48 -1.15 9.42 1.48
N LEU A 49 -1.70 8.39 2.11
CA LEU A 49 -3.04 7.88 1.88
C LEU A 49 -3.96 8.38 2.98
N GLU A 50 -4.79 9.34 2.64
CA GLU A 50 -5.71 9.95 3.58
C GLU A 50 -6.94 9.09 3.79
N ASN A 51 -7.54 9.17 4.99
CA ASN A 51 -8.81 8.51 5.29
C ASN A 51 -8.77 7.00 5.00
N THR A 52 -7.67 6.37 5.40
CA THR A 52 -7.45 4.93 5.29
C THR A 52 -8.11 4.22 6.46
N LEU A 53 -8.83 3.13 6.16
CA LEU A 53 -9.42 2.27 7.18
C LEU A 53 -8.37 1.29 7.70
N PHE A 54 -8.24 1.19 9.02
CA PHE A 54 -7.44 0.18 9.71
C PHE A 54 -8.29 -1.08 9.89
N VAL A 55 -7.86 -2.16 9.24
CA VAL A 55 -8.57 -3.44 9.22
C VAL A 55 -7.54 -4.56 9.46
N PRO A 56 -7.32 -4.96 10.72
CA PRO A 56 -6.26 -5.90 11.10
C PRO A 56 -6.37 -7.27 10.40
N GLN A 57 -7.59 -7.70 10.10
CA GLN A 57 -7.86 -9.03 9.52
C GLN A 57 -7.56 -9.12 8.01
N LEU A 58 -7.25 -7.99 7.35
CA LEU A 58 -6.84 -8.03 5.95
C LEU A 58 -5.49 -8.72 5.81
N LYS A 59 -5.40 -9.67 4.86
CA LYS A 59 -4.13 -10.33 4.50
C LYS A 59 -3.18 -9.38 3.77
N THR A 60 -3.73 -8.45 2.98
CA THR A 60 -2.98 -7.48 2.19
C THR A 60 -3.68 -6.12 2.21
N ASN A 61 -2.90 -5.06 2.00
CA ASN A 61 -3.43 -3.71 1.89
C ASN A 61 -4.13 -3.52 0.54
N LEU A 62 -5.24 -2.78 0.54
CA LEU A 62 -6.03 -2.52 -0.66
C LEU A 62 -6.10 -1.02 -0.94
N LEU A 63 -5.72 -0.60 -2.15
CA LEU A 63 -5.89 0.77 -2.61
C LEU A 63 -7.23 0.90 -3.33
N SER A 64 -8.04 1.87 -2.91
CA SER A 64 -9.37 2.09 -3.49
C SER A 64 -9.26 2.92 -4.77
N ILE A 65 -9.56 2.31 -5.91
CA ILE A 65 -9.57 2.99 -7.21
C ILE A 65 -10.61 4.12 -7.22
N SER A 66 -11.80 3.88 -6.68
CA SER A 66 -12.84 4.92 -6.59
C SER A 66 -12.36 6.15 -5.81
N LYS A 67 -11.62 5.98 -4.70
CA LYS A 67 -11.02 7.12 -3.99
C LYS A 67 -9.99 7.86 -4.82
N LEU A 68 -9.12 7.17 -5.57
CA LEU A 68 -8.16 7.80 -6.47
C LEU A 68 -8.86 8.66 -7.52
N VAL A 69 -9.86 8.08 -8.19
CA VAL A 69 -10.62 8.76 -9.24
C VAL A 69 -11.40 9.96 -8.69
N ASN A 70 -12.07 9.81 -7.54
CA ASN A 70 -12.80 10.90 -6.89
C ASN A 70 -11.87 12.04 -6.44
N ASN A 71 -10.61 11.74 -6.13
CA ASN A 71 -9.58 12.73 -5.82
C ASN A 71 -8.94 13.34 -7.09
N GLY A 72 -9.49 13.03 -8.27
CA GLY A 72 -9.06 13.58 -9.55
C GLY A 72 -7.76 12.96 -10.07
N HIS A 73 -7.46 11.71 -9.73
CA HIS A 73 -6.37 10.96 -10.31
C HIS A 73 -6.88 10.08 -11.45
N GLU A 74 -6.07 9.94 -12.50
CA GLU A 74 -6.30 8.99 -13.57
C GLU A 74 -5.64 7.66 -13.23
N VAL A 75 -6.33 6.54 -13.44
CA VAL A 75 -5.77 5.20 -13.32
C VAL A 75 -5.80 4.51 -14.68
N VAL A 76 -4.63 4.17 -15.21
CA VAL A 76 -4.47 3.51 -16.50
C VAL A 76 -3.96 2.08 -16.28
N PHE A 77 -4.74 1.10 -16.70
CA PHE A 77 -4.35 -0.31 -16.67
C PHE A 77 -3.80 -0.74 -18.04
N SER A 78 -2.77 -1.58 -18.01
CA SER A 78 -2.16 -2.21 -19.16
C SER A 78 -1.82 -3.67 -18.82
N LYS A 79 -1.39 -4.45 -19.82
CA LYS A 79 -1.09 -5.88 -19.64
C LYS A 79 -0.06 -6.16 -18.53
N SER A 80 0.90 -5.28 -18.32
CA SER A 80 2.01 -5.51 -17.38
C SER A 80 1.96 -4.63 -16.13
N GLN A 81 1.15 -3.57 -16.11
CA GLN A 81 1.17 -2.59 -15.03
C GLN A 81 -0.10 -1.74 -14.95
N ALA A 82 -0.31 -1.15 -13.78
CA ALA A 82 -1.23 -0.04 -13.56
C ALA A 82 -0.46 1.22 -13.20
N VAL A 83 -0.88 2.37 -13.73
CA VAL A 83 -0.24 3.67 -13.51
C VAL A 83 -1.28 4.64 -12.97
N VAL A 84 -0.95 5.32 -11.88
CA VAL A 84 -1.78 6.41 -11.33
C VAL A 84 -1.12 7.75 -11.63
N LYS A 85 -1.86 8.65 -12.27
CA LYS A 85 -1.40 10.00 -12.60
C LYS A 85 -2.23 11.05 -11.89
N ASP A 86 -1.61 12.18 -11.58
CA ASP A 86 -2.35 13.36 -11.15
C ASP A 86 -2.96 14.13 -12.33
N LYS A 87 -3.61 15.26 -12.02
CA LYS A 87 -4.26 16.13 -13.00
C LYS A 87 -3.29 16.76 -14.01
N ASN A 88 -2.00 16.82 -13.69
CA ASN A 88 -0.97 17.35 -14.57
C ASN A 88 -0.36 16.25 -15.46
N GLY A 89 -0.76 14.99 -15.27
CA GLY A 89 -0.21 13.83 -15.96
C GLY A 89 1.02 13.22 -15.28
N ASP A 90 1.43 13.71 -14.10
CA ASP A 90 2.58 13.19 -13.39
C ASP A 90 2.27 11.83 -12.78
N VAL A 91 3.15 10.86 -13.01
CA VAL A 91 3.03 9.53 -12.39
C VAL A 91 3.29 9.62 -10.89
N LYS A 92 2.28 9.28 -10.10
CA LYS A 92 2.36 9.20 -8.63
C LYS A 92 2.56 7.78 -8.14
N LEU A 93 2.03 6.78 -8.84
CA LEU A 93 2.15 5.37 -8.49
C LEU A 93 2.29 4.48 -9.72
N THR A 94 3.02 3.38 -9.54
CA THR A 94 3.07 2.28 -10.50
C THR A 94 2.89 0.98 -9.74
N ALA A 95 2.00 0.12 -10.24
CA ALA A 95 1.78 -1.22 -9.74
C ALA A 95 2.10 -2.22 -10.84
N ARG A 96 2.81 -3.30 -10.51
CA ARG A 96 3.12 -4.38 -11.44
C ARG A 96 1.97 -5.38 -11.45
N SER A 97 1.62 -5.89 -12.62
CA SER A 97 0.72 -7.04 -12.74
C SER A 97 1.45 -8.32 -12.32
N ASP A 98 0.83 -9.06 -11.41
CA ASP A 98 1.24 -10.39 -10.97
C ASP A 98 0.00 -11.29 -10.97
N GLY A 99 -0.15 -12.07 -12.04
CA GLY A 99 -1.40 -12.77 -12.35
C GLY A 99 -2.57 -11.80 -12.49
N ASP A 100 -3.60 -12.01 -11.66
CA ASP A 100 -4.83 -11.22 -11.66
C ASP A 100 -4.78 -10.01 -10.70
N LEU A 101 -3.63 -9.76 -10.06
CA LEU A 101 -3.46 -8.67 -9.09
C LEU A 101 -2.46 -7.60 -9.58
N PHE A 102 -2.68 -6.37 -9.14
CA PHE A 102 -1.75 -5.26 -9.32
C PHE A 102 -1.14 -4.88 -7.98
N SER A 103 0.16 -5.13 -7.82
CA SER A 103 0.89 -4.90 -6.58
C SER A 103 1.79 -3.68 -6.68
N LEU A 104 1.71 -2.79 -5.69
CA LEU A 104 2.67 -1.69 -5.57
C LEU A 104 4.05 -2.24 -5.26
N SER A 105 5.07 -1.75 -5.97
CA SER A 105 6.45 -2.04 -5.59
C SER A 105 6.81 -1.17 -4.38
N THR A 106 7.03 -1.81 -3.23
CA THR A 106 7.63 -1.16 -2.07
C THR A 106 9.15 -1.27 -2.18
N PRO A 107 9.92 -0.25 -1.79
CA PRO A 107 11.38 -0.39 -1.69
C PRO A 107 11.71 -1.62 -0.84
N HIS A 108 12.56 -2.52 -1.35
CA HIS A 108 13.06 -3.61 -0.50
C HIS A 108 13.78 -2.97 0.68
N ALA A 109 13.36 -3.28 1.91
CA ALA A 109 14.28 -3.20 3.02
C ALA A 109 15.45 -4.12 2.64
N HIS A 110 16.63 -3.55 2.42
CA HIS A 110 17.83 -4.35 2.26
C HIS A 110 17.90 -5.29 3.47
N ALA A 111 17.65 -6.57 3.25
CA ALA A 111 18.04 -7.60 4.19
C ALA A 111 19.57 -7.54 4.21
N PHE A 112 20.13 -6.76 5.13
CA PHE A 112 21.53 -6.90 5.49
C PHE A 112 21.62 -8.25 6.20
N THR A 113 21.92 -9.32 5.45
CA THR A 113 22.45 -10.53 6.05
C THR A 113 23.88 -10.19 6.49
N THR A 114 24.04 -9.73 7.73
CA THR A 114 25.35 -9.81 8.38
C THR A 114 25.55 -11.28 8.72
N THR A 115 26.33 -11.99 7.91
CA THR A 115 26.94 -13.22 8.40
C THR A 115 28.13 -12.77 9.24
N GLU A 116 27.93 -12.64 10.55
CA GLU A 116 29.06 -12.68 11.46
C GLU A 116 29.73 -14.03 11.25
N ARG A 117 30.94 -14.01 10.66
CA ARG A 117 31.81 -15.17 10.61
C ARG A 117 32.33 -15.34 12.04
N PRO A 118 32.08 -16.46 12.74
CA PRO A 118 32.80 -16.71 13.97
C PRO A 118 34.27 -16.86 13.58
N ASP A 119 35.11 -15.97 14.11
CA ASP A 119 36.55 -16.12 14.05
C ASP A 119 36.91 -17.44 14.73
N ILE A 120 37.26 -18.42 13.92
CA ILE A 120 37.96 -19.63 14.32
C ILE A 120 39.38 -19.47 13.81
N ASP A 121 40.32 -19.22 14.72
CA ASP A 121 41.63 -19.87 14.78
C ASP A 121 42.32 -19.43 16.08
N THR A 122 42.43 -20.35 17.05
CA THR A 122 43.63 -21.14 17.44
C THR A 122 44.68 -20.35 18.20
#